data_AF-A0A7Y4RAU1-F1
#
_entry.id   AF-A0A7Y4RAU1-F1
#
_cell.length_a   1.000
_cell.length_b   1.000
_cell.length_c   1.000
_cell.angle_alpha   90.00
_cell.angle_beta   90.00
_cell.angle_gamma   90.00
#
_symmetry.space_group_name_H-M   'P 1'
#
loop_
_entity.id
_entity.type
_entity.pdbx_description
1 polymer ?
#
loop_
_entity_poly.entity_id
_entity_poly.type
_entity_poly.pdbx_seq_one_letter_code
_entity_poly.pdbx_strand_id
1 'polypeptide(L)'
;MGKHEIRMRRQRLTARGTERFRNYDAVLRQHEQEKRMKKIVRVFTFFVLIAGIIVLYIMINRWEKKAKIKETPQKEVRVNSNR
;
A
#
# COMPACT_ATOMS: atom_id res chain seq x y z
N MET A 1 -48.02 -37.83 -21.87
CA MET A 1 -46.91 -36.99 -21.36
C MET A 1 -46.41 -37.59 -20.07
N GLY A 2 -45.47 -38.52 -20.19
CA GLY A 2 -45.06 -39.42 -19.11
C GLY A 2 -44.20 -38.70 -18.08
N LYS A 3 -44.26 -39.17 -16.82
CA LYS A 3 -43.49 -38.66 -15.66
C LYS A 3 -42.00 -38.41 -15.95
N HIS A 4 -41.45 -39.10 -16.95
CA HIS A 4 -40.08 -38.95 -17.43
C HIS A 4 -39.75 -37.59 -18.06
N GLU A 5 -40.70 -36.96 -18.78
CA GLU A 5 -40.53 -35.65 -19.42
C GLU A 5 -40.45 -34.51 -18.38
N ILE A 6 -41.22 -34.64 -17.29
CA ILE A 6 -41.23 -33.69 -16.17
C ILE A 6 -39.89 -33.70 -15.43
N ARG A 7 -39.28 -34.88 -15.27
CA ARG A 7 -37.97 -35.05 -14.63
C ARG A 7 -36.86 -34.38 -15.45
N MET A 8 -36.86 -34.56 -16.77
CA MET A 8 -35.90 -33.93 -17.68
C MET A 8 -35.98 -32.41 -17.66
N ARG A 9 -37.20 -31.84 -17.59
CA ARG A 9 -37.40 -30.38 -17.50
C ARG A 9 -36.85 -29.79 -16.19
N ARG A 10 -37.09 -30.45 -15.05
CA ARG A 10 -36.51 -30.03 -13.76
C ARG A 10 -34.98 -30.08 -13.78
N GLN A 11 -34.40 -31.12 -14.35
CA GLN A 11 -32.95 -31.29 -14.40
C GLN A 11 -32.27 -30.22 -15.29
N ARG A 12 -32.91 -29.83 -16.40
CA ARG A 12 -32.42 -28.72 -17.26
C ARG A 12 -32.44 -27.37 -16.56
N LEU A 13 -33.42 -27.09 -15.70
CA LEU A 13 -33.50 -25.85 -14.91
C LEU A 13 -32.40 -25.78 -13.84
N THR A 14 -32.02 -26.91 -13.24
CA THR A 14 -31.02 -26.95 -12.15
C THR A 14 -29.57 -26.94 -12.63
N ALA A 15 -29.29 -27.30 -13.88
CA ALA A 15 -27.91 -27.56 -14.33
C ALA A 15 -27.15 -26.37 -14.96
N ARG A 16 -27.83 -25.30 -15.43
CA ARG A 16 -27.14 -24.19 -16.15
C ARG A 16 -27.47 -22.77 -15.65
N GLY A 17 -28.55 -22.58 -14.90
CA GLY A 17 -28.96 -21.25 -14.42
C GLY A 17 -28.35 -20.85 -13.07
N THR A 18 -28.06 -21.84 -12.22
CA THR A 18 -27.59 -21.65 -10.83
C THR A 18 -26.09 -21.42 -10.70
N GLU A 19 -25.29 -21.79 -11.71
CA GLU A 19 -23.83 -21.62 -11.68
C GLU A 19 -23.39 -20.16 -11.71
N ARG A 20 -24.11 -19.29 -12.44
CA ARG A 20 -23.83 -17.83 -12.45
C ARG A 20 -24.08 -17.19 -11.09
N PHE A 21 -25.14 -17.59 -10.38
CA PHE A 21 -25.43 -17.07 -9.04
C PHE A 21 -24.44 -17.58 -8.00
N ARG A 22 -23.90 -18.78 -8.18
CA ARG A 22 -22.84 -19.33 -7.29
C ARG A 22 -21.50 -18.61 -7.47
N ASN A 23 -21.17 -18.18 -8.70
CA ASN A 23 -19.95 -17.44 -8.98
C ASN A 23 -20.07 -15.93 -8.68
N TYR A 24 -21.29 -15.38 -8.62
CA TYR A 24 -21.51 -13.96 -8.35
C TYR A 24 -21.03 -13.57 -6.94
N ASP A 25 -21.22 -14.44 -5.94
CA ASP A 25 -20.74 -14.23 -4.58
C ASP A 25 -19.20 -14.11 -4.52
N ALA A 26 -18.48 -14.95 -5.27
CA ALA A 26 -17.03 -14.92 -5.35
C ALA A 26 -16.50 -13.62 -5.98
N VAL A 27 -17.15 -13.13 -7.04
CA VAL A 27 -16.79 -11.86 -7.71
C VAL A 27 -17.09 -10.67 -6.79
N LEU A 28 -18.21 -10.70 -6.06
CA LEU A 28 -18.57 -9.65 -5.11
C LEU A 28 -17.53 -9.55 -3.98
N ARG A 29 -17.09 -10.68 -3.44
CA ARG A 29 -16.08 -10.76 -2.37
C ARG A 29 -14.70 -10.28 -2.85
N GLN A 30 -14.32 -10.57 -4.09
CA GLN A 30 -13.10 -10.02 -4.68
C GLN A 30 -13.17 -8.49 -4.78
N HIS A 31 -14.29 -7.93 -5.25
CA HIS A 31 -14.47 -6.48 -5.32
C HIS A 31 -14.48 -5.80 -3.95
N GLU A 32 -15.05 -6.42 -2.92
CA GLU A 32 -14.97 -5.89 -1.55
C GLU A 32 -13.54 -5.89 -1.01
N GLN A 33 -12.77 -6.95 -1.27
CA GLN A 33 -11.37 -7.04 -0.88
C GLN A 33 -10.51 -6.02 -1.62
N GLU A 34 -10.73 -5.83 -2.92
CA GLU A 34 -10.04 -4.81 -3.72
C GLU A 34 -10.33 -3.39 -3.21
N LYS A 35 -11.57 -3.09 -2.81
CA LYS A 35 -11.92 -1.78 -2.23
C LYS A 35 -11.17 -1.52 -0.93
N ARG A 36 -11.05 -2.53 -0.06
CA ARG A 36 -10.28 -2.42 1.19
C ARG A 36 -8.78 -2.28 0.92
N MET A 37 -8.24 -3.08 0.01
CA MET A 37 -6.84 -3.05 -0.39
C MET A 37 -6.44 -1.69 -0.98
N LYS A 38 -7.26 -1.11 -1.86
CA LYS A 38 -7.03 0.24 -2.41
C LYS A 38 -6.97 1.32 -1.33
N LYS A 39 -7.78 1.19 -0.26
CA LYS A 39 -7.75 2.12 0.87
C LYS A 39 -6.44 2.00 1.66
N ILE A 40 -5.99 0.78 1.94
CA ILE A 40 -4.73 0.50 2.64
C ILE A 40 -3.54 1.02 1.83
N VAL A 41 -3.48 0.70 0.53
CA VAL A 41 -2.42 1.17 -0.37
C VAL A 41 -2.37 2.70 -0.42
N ARG A 42 -3.53 3.36 -0.49
CA ARG A 42 -3.59 4.84 -0.47
C ARG A 42 -2.99 5.43 0.81
N VAL A 43 -3.34 4.89 1.98
CA VAL A 43 -2.76 5.36 3.26
C VAL A 43 -1.26 5.05 3.32
N PHE A 44 -0.85 3.87 2.85
CA PHE A 44 0.54 3.47 2.79
C PHE A 44 1.37 4.40 1.90
N THR A 45 0.86 4.82 0.75
CA THR A 45 1.56 5.79 -0.12
C THR A 45 1.79 7.14 0.57
N PHE A 46 0.82 7.63 1.35
CA PHE A 46 1.01 8.85 2.15
C PHE A 46 2.06 8.64 3.25
N PHE A 47 2.06 7.48 3.91
CA PHE A 47 3.06 7.15 4.91
C PHE A 47 4.48 7.13 4.33
N VAL A 48 4.67 6.52 3.15
CA VAL A 48 5.96 6.51 2.45
C VAL A 48 6.41 7.91 2.03
N LEU A 49 5.50 8.75 1.53
CA LEU A 49 5.80 10.14 1.20
C LEU A 49 6.29 10.93 2.43
N ILE A 50 5.57 10.84 3.55
CA ILE A 50 5.94 11.51 4.80
C ILE A 50 7.29 11.00 5.32
N ALA A 51 7.51 9.68 5.31
CA ALA A 51 8.77 9.07 5.70
C ALA A 51 9.94 9.57 4.83
N GLY A 52 9.73 9.72 3.52
CA GLY A 52 10.71 10.29 2.60
C GLY A 52 11.12 11.72 2.98
N ILE A 53 10.14 12.57 3.33
CA ILE A 53 10.40 13.95 3.79
C ILE A 53 11.21 13.94 5.09
N ILE A 54 10.87 13.08 6.05
CA ILE A 54 11.59 12.96 7.32
C ILE A 54 13.06 12.55 7.10
N VAL A 55 13.30 11.56 6.23
CA VAL A 55 14.66 11.13 5.89
C VAL A 55 15.45 12.27 5.26
N LEU A 56 14.84 13.01 4.33
CA LEU A 56 15.47 14.17 3.69
C LEU A 56 15.85 15.24 4.72
N TYR A 57 14.93 15.53 5.66
CA TYR A 57 15.14 16.49 6.74
C TYR A 57 16.30 16.08 7.66
N ILE A 58 16.37 14.80 8.04
CA ILE A 58 17.48 14.26 8.83
C ILE A 58 18.80 14.40 8.06
N MET A 59 18.80 14.13 6.75
CA MET A 59 20.00 14.20 5.91
C MET A 59 20.56 15.63 5.86
N ILE A 60 19.70 16.63 5.68
CA ILE A 60 20.06 18.06 5.69
C ILE A 60 20.62 18.47 7.06
N ASN A 61 19.90 18.16 8.15
CA ASN A 61 20.35 18.47 9.50
C ASN A 61 21.68 17.79 9.86
N ARG A 62 21.91 16.58 9.35
CA ARG A 62 23.16 15.84 9.55
C ARG A 62 24.32 16.46 8.77
N TRP A 63 24.06 17.07 7.61
CA TRP A 63 25.06 17.83 6.85
C TRP A 63 25.47 19.11 7.58
N GLU A 64 24.52 19.87 8.13
CA GLU A 64 24.84 21.08 8.90
C GLU A 64 25.72 20.80 10.12
N LYS A 65 25.44 19.71 10.85
CA LYS A 65 26.27 19.30 11.99
C LYS A 65 27.71 19.00 11.56
N LYS A 66 27.91 18.33 10.42
CA LYS A 66 29.26 18.06 9.90
C LYS A 66 29.97 19.33 9.40
N ALA A 67 29.23 20.30 8.84
CA ALA A 67 29.79 21.58 8.43
C ALA A 67 30.25 22.42 9.64
N LYS A 68 29.41 22.53 10.68
CA LYS A 68 29.76 23.27 11.90
C LYS A 68 30.95 22.67 12.66
N ILE A 69 31.07 21.34 12.68
CA ILE A 69 32.21 20.62 13.30
C ILE A 69 33.52 20.83 12.52
N LYS A 70 33.50 21.26 11.25
CA LYS A 70 34.73 21.61 10.52
C LYS A 70 35.18 23.06 10.77
N GLU A 71 34.25 23.96 11.04
CA GLU A 71 34.58 25.37 11.32
C GLU A 71 35.12 25.61 12.73
N THR A 72 34.69 24.81 13.71
CA THR A 72 35.15 24.92 15.11
C THR A 72 36.63 24.56 15.32
N PRO A 73 37.16 23.42 14.83
CA PRO A 73 38.57 23.05 15.06
C PRO A 73 39.53 23.99 14.34
N GLN A 74 39.12 24.62 13.23
CA GLN A 74 40.01 25.52 12.50
C GLN A 74 40.05 26.94 13.09
N LYS A 75 38.98 27.38 13.77
CA LYS A 75 38.96 28.66 14.50
C LYS A 75 39.76 28.57 15.81
N GLU A 76 39.64 27.46 16.56
CA GLU A 76 40.44 27.26 17.78
C GLU A 76 41.95 27.16 17.50
N VAL A 77 42.36 26.44 16.45
CA VAL A 77 43.79 26.32 16.08
C VAL A 77 44.37 27.65 15.61
N ARG A 78 43.61 28.48 14.88
CA ARG A 78 44.08 29.80 14.44
C ARG A 78 44.18 30.82 15.57
N VAL A 79 43.29 30.77 16.57
CA VAL A 79 43.33 31.69 17.71
C VAL A 79 44.49 31.36 18.65
N ASN A 80 44.84 30.07 18.81
CA ASN A 80 45.98 29.67 19.64
C ASN A 80 47.35 29.85 18.94
N SER A 81 47.41 29.83 17.60
CA SER A 81 48.65 30.07 16.86
C SER A 81 49.06 31.56 16.79
N ASN A 82 48.14 32.48 17.12
CA ASN A 82 48.35 33.93 17.06
C ASN A 82 48.53 34.57 18.45
N ARG A 83 48.70 33.77 19.51
CA ARG A 83 48.91 34.22 20.88
C ARG A 83 50.28 33.79 21.37
#